data_AF-A0A285BDF5-F1
#
_entry.id   AF-A0A285BDF5-F1
#
_cell.length_a   1.000
_cell.length_b   1.000
_cell.length_c   1.000
_cell.angle_alpha   90.00
_cell.angle_beta   90.00
_cell.angle_gamma   90.00
#
_symmetry.space_group_name_H-M   'P 1'
#
loop_
_entity.id
_entity.type
_entity.pdbx_description
1 polymer ?
#
loop_
_entity_poly.entity_id
_entity_poly.type
_entity_poly.pdbx_seq_one_letter_code
_entity_poly.pdbx_strand_id
1 'polypeptide(L)'
;MNKSTKKIVFGALIAAIYAVVTIALAPISYGQIQVRVAEALTILPFFSAYSILGLFVGCIIANLVGGNGILDIVFGSLATLIAAIITYYIGRSKLKFKRYLAPLPPVIINAIVIGIELNIVLKLPLIASMLWVGLGELIACYVLGLPILLFIDKNEKLKEYLS
;
A
#
# COMPACT_ATOMS: atom_id res chain seq x y z
N MET A 1 -22.45 14.80 -12.23
CA MET A 1 -21.19 15.00 -11.48
C MET A 1 -20.04 15.14 -12.46
N ASN A 2 -19.18 16.15 -12.35
CA ASN A 2 -18.04 16.35 -13.26
C ASN A 2 -17.02 15.20 -13.11
N LYS A 3 -16.37 14.76 -14.21
CA LYS A 3 -15.38 13.67 -14.20
C LYS A 3 -14.23 13.93 -13.21
N SER A 4 -13.83 15.19 -13.04
CA SER A 4 -12.80 15.59 -12.08
C SER A 4 -13.24 15.39 -10.63
N THR A 5 -14.48 15.77 -10.29
CA THR A 5 -15.05 15.56 -8.95
C THR A 5 -15.11 14.09 -8.59
N LYS A 6 -15.50 13.21 -9.54
CA LYS A 6 -15.56 11.76 -9.30
C LYS A 6 -14.19 11.17 -8.95
N LYS A 7 -13.13 11.63 -9.63
CA LYS A 7 -11.74 11.17 -9.39
C LYS A 7 -11.21 11.61 -8.02
N ILE A 8 -11.49 12.86 -7.64
CA ILE A 8 -11.11 13.37 -6.31
C ILE A 8 -11.82 12.60 -5.21
N VAL A 9 -13.14 12.39 -5.33
CA VAL A 9 -13.92 11.62 -4.36
C VAL A 9 -13.41 10.18 -4.27
N PHE A 10 -13.07 9.55 -5.40
CA PHE A 10 -12.51 8.21 -5.41
C PHE A 10 -11.16 8.13 -4.68
N GLY A 11 -10.23 9.06 -4.95
CA GLY A 11 -8.95 9.13 -4.24
C GLY A 11 -9.12 9.40 -2.74
N ALA A 12 -10.03 10.30 -2.37
CA ALA A 12 -10.35 10.61 -0.97
C ALA A 12 -10.94 9.40 -0.24
N LEU A 13 -11.79 8.62 -0.89
CA LEU A 13 -12.35 7.40 -0.33
C LEU A 13 -11.25 6.36 -0.07
N ILE A 14 -10.31 6.18 -1.01
CA ILE A 14 -9.16 5.29 -0.80
C ILE A 14 -8.31 5.76 0.37
N ALA A 15 -8.01 7.06 0.44
CA ALA A 15 -7.24 7.64 1.54
C ALA A 15 -7.91 7.38 2.89
N ALA A 16 -9.23 7.59 2.96
CA ALA A 16 -10.01 7.36 4.17
C ALA A 16 -10.03 5.88 4.58
N ILE A 17 -10.27 4.95 3.64
CA ILE A 17 -10.25 3.51 3.93
C ILE A 17 -8.86 3.08 4.40
N TYR A 18 -7.81 3.51 3.69
CA TYR A 18 -6.44 3.19 4.07
C TYR A 18 -6.15 3.68 5.50
N ALA A 19 -6.43 4.95 5.80
CA ALA A 19 -6.16 5.52 7.11
C ALA A 19 -6.95 4.81 8.21
N VAL A 20 -8.26 4.59 8.01
CA VAL A 20 -9.12 3.92 8.99
C VAL A 20 -8.67 2.49 9.26
N VAL A 21 -8.34 1.72 8.22
CA VAL A 21 -7.88 0.34 8.38
C VAL A 21 -6.57 0.30 9.16
N THR A 22 -5.60 1.14 8.83
CA THR A 22 -4.31 1.18 9.53
C THR A 22 -4.44 1.63 10.99
N ILE A 23 -5.27 2.66 11.26
CA ILE A 23 -5.47 3.20 12.61
C ILE A 23 -6.28 2.22 13.47
N ALA A 24 -7.38 1.67 12.94
CA ALA A 24 -8.22 0.72 13.68
C ALA A 24 -7.45 -0.56 14.01
N LEU A 25 -6.50 -0.94 13.14
CA LEU A 25 -5.62 -2.09 13.33
C LEU A 25 -4.23 -1.66 13.81
N ALA A 26 -4.10 -0.53 14.52
CA ALA A 26 -2.82 -0.03 15.00
C ALA A 26 -1.97 -1.07 15.75
N PRO A 27 -2.53 -1.93 16.64
CA PRO A 27 -1.73 -2.93 17.37
C PRO A 27 -1.02 -3.95 16.47
N ILE A 28 -1.53 -4.18 15.26
CA ILE A 28 -0.93 -5.09 14.28
C ILE A 28 -0.29 -4.34 13.11
N SER A 29 -0.58 -3.05 12.92
CA SER A 29 -0.08 -2.27 11.78
C SER A 29 1.28 -1.62 12.03
N TYR A 30 1.76 -1.64 13.28
CA TYR A 30 2.97 -0.94 13.71
C TYR A 30 3.86 -1.82 14.60
N GLY A 31 5.18 -1.58 14.52
CA GLY A 31 6.19 -2.24 15.36
C GLY A 31 7.02 -3.28 14.60
N GLN A 32 7.79 -4.09 15.34
CA GLN A 32 8.67 -5.08 14.70
C GLN A 32 7.87 -6.21 14.03
N ILE A 33 6.83 -6.70 14.69
CA ILE A 33 5.93 -7.72 14.17
C ILE A 33 4.67 -7.00 13.71
N GLN A 34 4.64 -6.61 12.44
CA GLN A 34 3.53 -5.83 11.88
C GLN A 34 3.01 -6.44 10.58
N VAL A 35 1.72 -6.26 10.34
CA VAL A 35 0.97 -6.62 9.14
C VAL A 35 0.12 -5.40 8.77
N ARG A 36 0.59 -4.62 7.80
CA ARG A 36 -0.15 -3.43 7.34
C ARG A 36 -1.23 -3.85 6.35
N VAL A 37 -2.38 -4.26 6.89
CA VAL A 37 -3.54 -4.73 6.09
C VAL A 37 -3.96 -3.73 5.02
N ALA A 38 -3.83 -2.43 5.29
CA ALA A 38 -4.16 -1.37 4.34
C ALA A 38 -3.31 -1.40 3.06
N GLU A 39 -2.10 -1.99 3.08
CA GLU A 39 -1.27 -2.16 1.90
C GLU A 39 -1.88 -3.13 0.88
N ALA A 40 -2.90 -3.91 1.25
CA ALA A 40 -3.71 -4.64 0.29
C ALA A 40 -4.35 -3.74 -0.77
N LEU A 41 -4.58 -2.45 -0.46
CA LEU A 41 -5.14 -1.46 -1.38
C LEU A 41 -4.12 -0.96 -2.43
N THR A 42 -2.82 -1.27 -2.27
CA THR A 42 -1.79 -0.88 -3.25
C THR A 42 -1.90 -1.59 -4.59
N ILE A 43 -2.80 -2.58 -4.69
CA ILE A 43 -3.21 -3.18 -5.96
C ILE A 43 -4.08 -2.24 -6.81
N LEU A 44 -4.77 -1.26 -6.22
CA LEU A 44 -5.68 -0.36 -6.95
C LEU A 44 -4.95 0.49 -8.02
N PRO A 45 -3.72 1.00 -7.76
CA PRO A 45 -2.86 1.58 -8.79
C PRO A 45 -2.72 0.76 -10.07
N PHE A 46 -2.84 -0.56 -10.01
CA PHE A 46 -2.83 -1.41 -11.22
C PHE A 46 -3.90 -1.00 -12.24
N PHE A 47 -5.04 -0.48 -11.77
CA PHE A 47 -6.17 -0.08 -12.61
C PHE A 47 -6.20 1.43 -12.88
N SER A 48 -5.82 2.28 -11.92
CA SER A 48 -5.90 3.74 -12.07
C SER A 48 -4.80 4.52 -11.37
N ALA A 49 -4.38 5.63 -11.99
CA ALA A 49 -3.37 6.51 -11.39
C ALA A 49 -3.91 7.30 -10.18
N TYR A 50 -5.25 7.49 -10.08
CA TYR A 50 -5.85 8.32 -9.02
C TYR A 50 -5.74 7.67 -7.63
N SER A 51 -5.67 6.34 -7.58
CA SER A 51 -5.49 5.62 -6.32
C SER A 51 -4.09 5.81 -5.73
N ILE A 52 -3.08 6.20 -6.53
CA ILE A 52 -1.72 6.45 -6.03
C ILE A 52 -1.74 7.59 -5.01
N LEU A 53 -2.35 8.73 -5.36
CA LEU A 53 -2.46 9.86 -4.45
C LEU A 53 -3.35 9.55 -3.24
N GLY A 54 -4.41 8.77 -3.43
CA GLY A 54 -5.26 8.31 -2.32
C GLY A 54 -4.48 7.49 -1.29
N LEU A 55 -3.68 6.51 -1.74
CA LEU A 55 -2.85 5.69 -0.86
C LEU A 55 -1.77 6.52 -0.15
N PHE A 56 -1.11 7.43 -0.87
CA PHE A 56 -0.09 8.30 -0.29
C PHE A 56 -0.65 9.18 0.83
N VAL A 57 -1.77 9.87 0.56
CA VAL A 57 -2.43 10.71 1.57
C VAL A 57 -2.96 9.88 2.72
N GLY A 58 -3.54 8.71 2.45
CA GLY A 58 -3.99 7.77 3.48
C GLY A 58 -2.85 7.31 4.40
N CYS A 59 -1.68 7.01 3.83
CA CYS A 59 -0.48 6.60 4.57
C CYS A 59 0.05 7.74 5.45
N ILE A 60 0.11 8.98 4.92
CA ILE A 60 0.48 10.15 5.73
C ILE A 60 -0.46 10.30 6.93
N ILE A 61 -1.77 10.24 6.71
CA ILE A 61 -2.77 10.39 7.78
C ILE A 61 -2.63 9.27 8.81
N ALA A 62 -2.50 8.01 8.35
CA ALA A 62 -2.31 6.87 9.23
C ALA A 62 -1.07 7.06 10.12
N ASN A 63 0.07 7.40 9.52
CA ASN A 63 1.33 7.52 10.24
C ASN A 63 1.39 8.76 11.16
N LEU A 64 0.67 9.84 10.81
CA LEU A 64 0.48 10.99 11.71
C LEU A 64 -0.24 10.59 13.00
N VAL A 65 -1.24 9.72 12.90
CA VAL A 65 -2.02 9.23 14.05
C VAL A 65 -1.31 8.09 14.78
N GLY A 66 -0.60 7.22 14.05
CA GLY A 66 0.10 6.05 14.58
C GLY A 66 1.27 6.39 15.52
N GLY A 67 1.87 7.57 15.38
CA GLY A 67 2.79 8.10 16.39
C GLY A 67 4.20 7.51 16.43
N ASN A 68 4.60 6.70 15.44
CA ASN A 68 5.95 6.11 15.36
C ASN A 68 7.08 7.12 15.03
N GLY A 69 6.71 8.38 14.79
CA GLY A 69 7.64 9.47 14.56
C GLY A 69 7.61 10.02 13.13
N ILE A 70 8.36 11.11 12.92
CA ILE A 70 8.44 11.81 11.63
C ILE A 70 9.07 10.93 10.54
N LEU A 71 9.96 10.01 10.92
CA LEU A 71 10.59 9.09 9.97
C LEU A 71 9.55 8.15 9.33
N ASP A 72 8.66 7.51 10.11
CA ASP A 72 7.57 6.67 9.56
C ASP A 72 6.65 7.49 8.64
N ILE A 73 6.30 8.71 9.04
CA ILE A 73 5.42 9.57 8.24
C ILE A 73 6.03 9.85 6.86
N VAL A 74 7.31 10.22 6.82
CA VAL A 74 7.98 10.58 5.56
C VAL A 74 8.36 9.33 4.77
N PHE A 75 9.14 8.43 5.37
CA PHE A 75 9.68 7.27 4.67
C PHE A 75 8.63 6.20 4.41
N GLY A 76 7.71 5.96 5.33
CA GLY A 76 6.59 5.04 5.12
C GLY A 76 5.66 5.52 4.00
N SER A 77 5.30 6.79 3.99
CA SER A 77 4.45 7.33 2.92
C SER A 77 5.17 7.34 1.56
N LEU A 78 6.46 7.67 1.52
CA LEU A 78 7.26 7.61 0.30
C LEU A 78 7.44 6.17 -0.19
N ALA A 79 7.63 5.20 0.70
CA ALA A 79 7.69 3.79 0.37
C ALA A 79 6.40 3.32 -0.32
N THR A 80 5.24 3.59 0.29
CA THR A 80 3.93 3.28 -0.29
C THR A 80 3.72 4.00 -1.62
N LEU A 81 4.16 5.26 -1.76
CA LEU A 81 4.06 6.03 -3.00
C LEU A 81 4.87 5.39 -4.14
N ILE A 82 6.15 5.06 -3.88
CA ILE A 82 7.03 4.44 -4.87
C ILE A 82 6.46 3.07 -5.27
N ALA A 83 6.02 2.28 -4.29
CA ALA A 83 5.37 0.99 -4.54
C ALA A 83 4.13 1.15 -5.44
N ALA A 84 3.24 2.08 -5.11
CA ALA A 84 2.02 2.34 -5.88
C ALA A 84 2.32 2.78 -7.32
N ILE A 85 3.35 3.63 -7.52
CA ILE A 85 3.79 4.05 -8.85
C ILE A 85 4.29 2.84 -9.66
N ILE A 86 5.12 1.98 -9.07
CA ILE A 86 5.63 0.77 -9.75
C ILE A 86 4.47 -0.17 -10.08
N THR A 87 3.53 -0.38 -9.14
CA THR A 87 2.34 -1.21 -9.39
C THR A 87 1.47 -0.67 -10.53
N TYR A 88 1.33 0.66 -10.65
CA TYR A 88 0.66 1.28 -11.79
C TYR A 88 1.36 0.98 -13.11
N TYR A 89 2.69 1.13 -13.18
CA TYR A 89 3.44 0.81 -14.40
C TYR A 89 3.42 -0.69 -14.73
N ILE A 90 3.42 -1.57 -13.73
CA ILE A 90 3.21 -3.03 -13.93
C ILE A 90 1.85 -3.28 -14.59
N GLY A 91 0.79 -2.60 -14.16
CA GLY A 91 -0.54 -2.68 -14.77
C GLY A 91 -0.55 -2.31 -16.26
N ARG A 92 0.21 -1.27 -16.63
CA ARG A 92 0.35 -0.80 -18.03
C ARG A 92 1.36 -1.59 -18.86
N SER A 93 2.17 -2.43 -18.24
CA SER A 93 3.16 -3.26 -18.94
C SER A 93 2.53 -4.41 -19.76
N LYS A 94 3.32 -4.96 -20.69
CA LYS A 94 2.99 -6.17 -21.48
C LYS A 94 3.49 -7.47 -20.84
N LEU A 95 3.82 -7.47 -19.55
CA LEU A 95 4.33 -8.64 -18.84
C LEU A 95 3.25 -9.73 -18.73
N LYS A 96 3.62 -10.98 -19.01
CA LYS A 96 2.70 -12.15 -18.96
C LYS A 96 2.13 -12.40 -17.56
N PHE A 97 2.92 -12.16 -16.51
CA PHE A 97 2.55 -12.42 -15.11
C PHE A 97 2.31 -11.15 -14.29
N LYS A 98 1.96 -10.03 -14.95
CA LYS A 98 1.83 -8.71 -14.28
C LYS A 98 0.89 -8.70 -13.07
N ARG A 99 -0.15 -9.53 -13.06
CA ARG A 99 -1.11 -9.65 -11.95
C ARG A 99 -0.46 -10.15 -10.65
N TYR A 100 0.47 -11.10 -10.77
CA TYR A 100 1.21 -11.67 -9.64
C TYR A 100 2.40 -10.81 -9.24
N LEU A 101 2.91 -9.99 -10.17
CA LEU A 101 3.97 -9.01 -9.89
C LEU A 101 3.43 -7.74 -9.23
N ALA A 102 2.16 -7.38 -9.43
CA ALA A 102 1.56 -6.15 -8.92
C ALA A 102 1.64 -5.97 -7.38
N PRO A 103 1.49 -7.02 -6.56
CA PRO A 103 1.63 -6.92 -5.10
C PRO A 103 3.09 -7.03 -4.62
N LEU A 104 4.06 -7.27 -5.51
CA LEU A 104 5.47 -7.45 -5.13
C LEU A 104 6.20 -6.12 -4.76
N PRO A 105 6.02 -5.01 -5.49
CA PRO A 105 6.62 -3.72 -5.14
C PRO A 105 6.37 -3.27 -3.70
N PRO A 106 5.12 -3.24 -3.17
CA PRO A 106 4.87 -2.83 -1.79
C PRO A 106 5.60 -3.72 -0.79
N VAL A 107 5.60 -5.05 -1.00
CA VAL A 107 6.31 -6.00 -0.14
C VAL A 107 7.79 -5.69 -0.05
N ILE A 108 8.48 -5.55 -1.19
CA ILE A 108 9.93 -5.35 -1.20
C ILE A 108 10.30 -3.97 -0.65
N ILE A 109 9.57 -2.93 -1.06
CA ILE A 109 9.89 -1.55 -0.71
C ILE A 109 9.62 -1.31 0.77
N ASN A 110 8.46 -1.72 1.29
CA ASN A 110 8.14 -1.56 2.71
C ASN A 110 9.08 -2.42 3.58
N ALA A 111 9.41 -3.66 3.16
CA ALA A 111 10.38 -4.48 3.89
C ALA A 111 11.72 -3.77 4.07
N ILE A 112 12.25 -3.15 3.01
CA ILE A 112 13.53 -2.46 3.05
C ILE A 112 13.42 -1.15 3.83
N VAL A 113 12.48 -0.28 3.47
CA VAL A 113 12.38 1.08 4.01
C VAL A 113 12.00 1.05 5.50
N ILE A 114 10.93 0.33 5.85
CA ILE A 114 10.49 0.22 7.25
C ILE A 114 11.46 -0.65 8.05
N GLY A 115 12.07 -1.67 7.45
CA GLY A 115 13.11 -2.45 8.11
C GLY A 115 14.32 -1.59 8.53
N ILE A 116 14.77 -0.69 7.65
CA ILE A 116 15.82 0.30 7.96
C ILE A 116 15.34 1.27 9.04
N GLU A 117 14.12 1.76 8.93
CA GLU A 117 13.54 2.66 9.92
C GLU A 117 13.53 2.04 11.34
N LEU A 118 13.05 0.81 11.47
CA LEU A 118 13.03 0.07 12.73
C LEU A 118 14.44 -0.16 13.29
N ASN A 119 15.43 -0.35 12.43
CA ASN A 119 16.82 -0.45 12.84
C ASN A 119 17.37 0.89 13.36
N ILE A 120 17.03 2.01 12.73
CA ILE A 120 17.51 3.34 13.14
C ILE A 120 16.81 3.81 14.43
N VAL A 121 15.48 3.68 14.49
CA VAL A 121 14.65 4.24 15.57
C VAL A 121 14.67 3.34 16.81
N LEU A 122 14.48 2.03 16.63
CA LEU A 122 14.33 1.08 17.73
C LEU A 122 15.60 0.23 17.97
N LYS A 123 16.67 0.43 17.17
CA LYS A 123 17.93 -0.33 17.25
C LYS A 123 17.74 -1.85 17.10
N LEU A 124 16.68 -2.25 16.41
CA LEU A 124 16.36 -3.65 16.18
C LEU A 124 17.24 -4.27 15.09
N PRO A 125 17.44 -5.61 15.07
CA PRO A 125 18.27 -6.25 14.06
C PRO A 125 17.69 -6.05 12.66
N LEU A 126 18.44 -5.38 11.77
CA LEU A 126 17.98 -4.95 10.45
C LEU A 126 17.35 -6.09 9.63
N ILE A 127 18.08 -7.20 9.47
CA ILE A 127 17.64 -8.34 8.66
C ILE A 127 16.36 -8.95 9.25
N ALA A 128 16.28 -9.08 10.57
CA ALA A 128 15.09 -9.61 11.22
C ALA A 128 13.87 -8.68 11.03
N SER A 129 14.06 -7.37 11.16
CA SER A 129 12.99 -6.38 10.92
C SER A 129 12.53 -6.40 9.46
N MET A 130 13.45 -6.43 8.49
CA MET A 130 13.12 -6.53 7.06
C MET A 130 12.33 -7.80 6.75
N LEU A 131 12.73 -8.94 7.31
CA LEU A 131 12.03 -10.22 7.09
C LEU A 131 10.64 -10.21 7.71
N TRP A 132 10.48 -9.67 8.92
CA TRP A 132 9.18 -9.60 9.58
C TRP A 132 8.22 -8.66 8.88
N VAL A 133 8.66 -7.43 8.57
CA VAL A 133 7.85 -6.48 7.80
C VAL A 133 7.52 -7.10 6.45
N GLY A 134 8.52 -7.63 5.74
CA GLY A 134 8.31 -8.28 4.45
C GLY A 134 7.30 -9.42 4.51
N LEU A 135 7.30 -10.24 5.57
CA LEU A 135 6.32 -11.30 5.75
C LEU A 135 4.90 -10.74 5.98
N GLY A 136 4.75 -9.72 6.82
CA GLY A 136 3.46 -9.08 7.06
C GLY A 136 2.89 -8.42 5.82
N GLU A 137 3.74 -7.74 5.05
CA GLU A 137 3.37 -7.16 3.76
C GLU A 137 3.00 -8.26 2.75
N LEU A 138 3.71 -9.40 2.74
CA LEU A 138 3.38 -10.54 1.89
C LEU A 138 1.97 -11.04 2.21
N ILE A 139 1.62 -11.16 3.49
CA ILE A 139 0.30 -11.55 3.93
C ILE A 139 -0.73 -10.51 3.46
N ALA A 140 -0.54 -9.23 3.75
CA ALA A 140 -1.48 -8.18 3.36
C ALA A 140 -1.67 -8.12 1.83
N CYS A 141 -0.58 -8.10 1.07
CA CYS A 141 -0.62 -7.88 -0.37
C CYS A 141 -1.02 -9.13 -1.16
N TYR A 142 -0.56 -10.33 -0.79
CA TYR A 142 -0.89 -11.56 -1.53
C TYR A 142 -2.12 -12.29 -1.00
N VAL A 143 -2.39 -12.27 0.31
CA VAL A 143 -3.57 -12.97 0.86
C VAL A 143 -4.82 -12.12 0.68
N LEU A 144 -4.72 -10.78 0.77
CA LEU A 144 -5.88 -9.89 0.60
C LEU A 144 -5.83 -9.14 -0.74
N GLY A 145 -4.70 -8.51 -1.07
CA GLY A 145 -4.59 -7.69 -2.28
C GLY A 145 -4.75 -8.47 -3.59
N LEU A 146 -4.10 -9.63 -3.74
CA LEU A 146 -4.16 -10.42 -4.98
C LEU A 146 -5.57 -10.96 -5.28
N PRO A 147 -6.34 -11.53 -4.33
CA PRO A 147 -7.74 -11.89 -4.59
C PRO A 147 -8.60 -10.71 -5.04
N ILE A 148 -8.43 -9.53 -4.41
CA ILE A 148 -9.15 -8.31 -4.81
C ILE A 148 -8.78 -7.92 -6.25
N LEU A 149 -7.49 -7.94 -6.59
CA LEU A 149 -7.00 -7.66 -7.95
C LEU A 149 -7.63 -8.62 -8.95
N LEU A 150 -7.61 -9.93 -8.69
CA LEU A 150 -8.16 -10.94 -9.60
C LEU A 150 -9.68 -10.81 -9.74
N PHE A 151 -10.39 -10.44 -8.67
CA PHE A 151 -11.83 -10.23 -8.69
C PHE A 151 -12.21 -9.02 -9.57
N ILE A 152 -11.53 -7.88 -9.37
CA ILE A 152 -11.71 -6.70 -10.22
C ILE A 152 -11.31 -7.02 -11.66
N ASP A 153 -10.22 -7.76 -11.86
CA ASP A 153 -9.71 -8.06 -13.20
C ASP A 153 -10.64 -9.01 -14.00
N LYS A 154 -11.52 -9.76 -13.35
CA LYS A 154 -12.53 -10.57 -14.02
C LYS A 154 -13.80 -9.79 -14.37
N ASN A 155 -14.05 -8.64 -13.74
CA ASN A 155 -15.30 -7.90 -13.90
C ASN A 155 -15.09 -6.61 -14.73
N GLU A 156 -15.47 -6.66 -16.01
CA GLU A 156 -15.26 -5.56 -16.95
C GLU A 156 -15.94 -4.26 -16.52
N LYS A 157 -17.13 -4.35 -15.91
CA LYS A 157 -17.83 -3.17 -15.37
C LYS A 157 -16.99 -2.51 -14.28
N LEU A 158 -16.43 -3.28 -13.35
CA LEU A 158 -15.58 -2.72 -12.28
C LEU A 158 -14.30 -2.09 -12.84
N LYS A 159 -13.68 -2.68 -13.87
CA LYS A 159 -12.54 -2.06 -14.55
C LYS A 159 -12.89 -0.72 -15.18
N GLU A 160 -14.02 -0.64 -15.86
CA GLU A 160 -14.46 0.59 -16.51
C GLU A 160 -14.76 1.70 -15.48
N TYR A 161 -15.31 1.33 -14.32
CA TYR A 161 -15.50 2.27 -13.22
C TYR A 161 -14.18 2.77 -12.61
N LEU A 162 -13.13 1.96 -12.67
CA LEU A 162 -11.83 2.24 -12.06
C LEU A 162 -10.82 2.89 -13.00
N SER A 163 -10.92 2.74 -14.32
CA SER A 163 -10.04 3.41 -15.32
C SER A 163 -10.39 4.89 -15.55
#